data_AF-A0A1Y5FGP0-F1
#
_entry.id   AF-A0A1Y5FGP0-F1
#
_cell.length_a   1.000
_cell.length_b   1.000
_cell.length_c   1.000
_cell.angle_alpha   90.00
_cell.angle_beta   90.00
_cell.angle_gamma   90.00
#
_symmetry.space_group_name_H-M   'P 1'
#
loop_
_entity.id
_entity.type
_entity.pdbx_description
1 polymer ?
#
loop_
_entity_poly.entity_id
_entity_poly.type
_entity_poly.pdbx_seq_one_letter_code
_entity_poly.pdbx_strand_id
1 'polypeptide(L)'
;MSNKFDPQNSYEKLMSATNAGGGNHFIDSPEEIKVQIRPDKSVSPGKFLNDPIIPGGFKAHPTTIRAMRKDIFVGSTEVFADLEFLIHCESCKSELDVQFWHFCPFCEATFTKKCVK
;
A
#
# COMPACT_ATOMS: atom_id res chain seq x y z
N MET A 1 -44.32 8.38 9.22
CA MET A 1 -43.63 9.21 8.22
C MET A 1 -42.39 8.45 7.79
N SER A 2 -42.27 8.12 6.51
CA SER A 2 -41.12 7.37 5.97
C SER A 2 -39.89 8.26 6.11
N ASN A 3 -38.93 7.87 6.96
CA ASN A 3 -37.57 8.42 6.91
C ASN A 3 -36.97 7.96 5.59
N LYS A 4 -37.23 8.72 4.51
CA LYS A 4 -36.57 8.50 3.24
C LYS A 4 -35.09 8.74 3.48
N PHE A 5 -34.31 7.68 3.38
CA PHE A 5 -32.85 7.77 3.36
C PHE A 5 -32.45 8.78 2.28
N ASP A 6 -31.76 9.84 2.68
CA ASP A 6 -31.23 10.88 1.82
C ASP A 6 -29.69 10.76 1.83
N PRO A 7 -29.10 10.11 0.82
CA PRO A 7 -27.67 9.90 0.74
C PRO A 7 -26.87 11.21 0.71
N GLN A 8 -27.44 12.27 0.13
CA GLN A 8 -26.75 13.55 -0.03
C GLN A 8 -26.58 14.25 1.31
N ASN A 9 -27.64 14.29 2.11
CA ASN A 9 -27.61 14.84 3.47
C ASN A 9 -26.65 14.05 4.38
N SER A 10 -26.61 12.72 4.23
CA SER A 10 -25.65 11.88 4.95
C SER A 10 -24.20 12.18 4.54
N TYR A 11 -23.92 12.35 3.25
CA TYR A 11 -22.60 12.70 2.75
C TYR A 11 -22.15 14.07 3.26
N GLU A 12 -23.02 15.08 3.20
CA GLU A 12 -22.72 16.44 3.69
C GLU A 12 -22.40 16.46 5.18
N LYS A 13 -23.13 15.67 5.98
CA LYS A 13 -22.84 15.50 7.42
C LYS A 13 -21.47 14.88 7.65
N LEU A 14 -21.11 13.84 6.89
CA LEU A 14 -19.78 13.23 6.99
C LEU A 14 -18.69 14.24 6.63
N MET A 15 -18.80 14.93 5.50
CA MET A 15 -17.79 15.90 5.08
C MET A 15 -17.67 17.11 6.03
N SER A 16 -18.71 17.41 6.81
CA SER A 16 -18.66 18.43 7.86
C SER A 16 -18.00 17.98 9.18
N ALA A 17 -17.75 16.67 9.35
CA ALA A 17 -17.17 16.14 10.57
C ALA A 17 -15.69 16.56 10.72
N THR A 18 -15.31 16.98 11.92
CA THR A 18 -13.93 17.35 12.25
C THR A 18 -13.28 16.28 13.11
N ASN A 19 -11.99 16.01 12.88
CA ASN A 19 -11.20 15.16 13.76
C ASN A 19 -10.88 15.87 15.09
N ALA A 20 -10.26 15.16 16.04
CA ALA A 20 -9.91 15.70 17.35
C ALA A 20 -8.95 16.92 17.29
N GLY A 21 -8.23 17.10 16.18
CA GLY A 21 -7.37 18.25 15.92
C GLY A 21 -8.05 19.42 15.21
N GLY A 22 -9.36 19.37 14.98
CA GLY A 22 -10.13 20.42 14.31
C GLY A 22 -9.97 20.47 12.78
N GLY A 23 -9.30 19.49 12.17
CA GLY A 23 -9.23 19.33 10.72
C GLY A 23 -10.37 18.47 10.17
N ASN A 24 -10.55 18.44 8.85
CA ASN A 24 -11.55 17.58 8.20
C ASN A 24 -11.31 16.11 8.57
N HIS A 25 -12.36 15.40 9.00
CA HIS A 25 -12.25 13.98 9.35
C HIS A 25 -12.29 13.08 8.12
N PHE A 26 -13.03 13.49 7.09
CA PHE A 26 -13.14 12.78 5.81
C PHE A 26 -12.63 13.66 4.67
N ILE A 27 -11.96 13.04 3.70
CA ILE A 27 -11.35 13.70 2.53
C ILE A 27 -11.97 13.06 1.29
N ASP A 28 -12.57 13.86 0.42
CA ASP A 28 -13.23 13.38 -0.80
C ASP A 28 -12.30 13.41 -2.03
N SER A 29 -11.09 13.95 -1.88
CA SER A 29 -10.07 13.94 -2.93
C SER A 29 -8.90 13.02 -2.53
N PRO A 30 -8.92 11.73 -2.90
CA PRO A 30 -7.72 10.90 -2.75
C PRO A 30 -6.57 11.51 -3.56
N GLU A 31 -5.44 11.74 -2.93
CA GLU A 31 -4.24 12.22 -3.62
C GLU A 31 -3.50 11.04 -4.27
N GLU A 32 -3.28 11.12 -5.58
CA GLU A 32 -2.44 10.15 -6.28
C GLU A 32 -0.97 10.56 -6.16
N ILE A 33 -0.16 9.74 -5.49
CA ILE A 33 1.28 9.94 -5.38
C ILE A 33 1.99 9.03 -6.39
N LYS A 34 2.65 9.62 -7.38
CA LYS A 34 3.44 8.89 -8.38
C LYS A 34 4.88 8.73 -7.93
N VAL A 35 5.26 7.50 -7.59
CA VAL A 35 6.62 7.15 -7.18
C VAL A 35 7.44 6.68 -8.40
N GLN A 36 8.62 7.26 -8.60
CA GLN A 36 9.54 6.83 -9.66
C GLN A 36 10.51 5.77 -9.13
N ILE A 37 10.57 4.61 -9.80
CA ILE A 37 11.46 3.52 -9.41
C ILE A 37 12.32 3.09 -10.59
N ARG A 38 13.64 3.24 -10.47
CA ARG A 38 14.61 2.81 -11.48
C ARG A 38 15.11 1.38 -11.22
N PRO A 39 15.19 0.51 -12.23
CA PRO A 39 15.76 -0.82 -12.07
C PRO A 39 17.28 -0.77 -11.84
N ASP A 40 17.76 -1.47 -10.82
CA ASP A 40 19.18 -1.61 -10.50
C ASP A 40 19.45 -3.02 -9.93
N LYS A 41 20.20 -3.84 -10.67
CA LYS A 41 20.54 -5.22 -10.28
C LYS A 41 21.52 -5.30 -9.10
N SER A 42 22.17 -4.21 -8.73
CA SER A 42 23.05 -4.17 -7.55
C SER A 42 22.27 -4.11 -6.23
N VAL A 43 20.99 -3.72 -6.28
CA VAL A 43 20.12 -3.69 -5.11
C VAL A 43 19.64 -5.11 -4.81
N SER A 44 19.71 -5.52 -3.54
CA SER A 44 19.19 -6.83 -3.12
C SER A 44 17.67 -6.90 -3.36
N PRO A 45 17.13 -8.07 -3.77
CA PRO A 45 15.69 -8.25 -3.91
C PRO A 45 14.91 -7.93 -2.63
N GLY A 46 13.67 -7.47 -2.77
CA GLY A 46 12.81 -7.04 -1.65
C GLY A 46 13.18 -5.70 -1.00
N LYS A 47 14.16 -4.96 -1.55
CA LYS A 47 14.57 -3.64 -1.03
C LYS A 47 14.32 -2.52 -2.03
N PHE A 48 14.05 -1.33 -1.49
CA PHE A 48 14.05 -0.05 -2.18
C PHE A 48 15.07 0.87 -1.51
N LEU A 49 15.89 1.51 -2.31
CA LEU A 49 16.89 2.49 -1.85
C LEU A 49 16.64 3.82 -2.54
N ASN A 50 16.99 4.94 -1.90
CA ASN A 50 16.91 6.25 -2.55
C ASN A 50 17.76 6.26 -3.82
N ASP A 51 17.23 6.84 -4.89
CA ASP A 51 17.95 6.99 -6.15
C ASP A 51 18.82 8.26 -6.09
N PRO A 52 20.15 8.16 -6.26
CA PRO A 52 21.01 9.35 -6.31
C PRO A 52 20.82 10.17 -7.60
N ILE A 53 20.18 9.62 -8.63
CA ILE A 53 19.99 10.26 -9.95
C ILE A 53 18.62 10.94 -10.04
N ILE A 54 17.57 10.34 -9.47
CA ILE A 54 16.19 10.81 -9.56
C ILE A 54 15.80 11.39 -8.20
N PRO A 55 15.67 12.73 -8.04
CA PRO A 55 15.25 13.34 -6.79
C PRO A 55 13.88 12.83 -6.33
N GLY A 56 13.80 12.36 -5.09
CA GLY A 56 12.58 11.75 -4.54
C GLY A 56 12.21 10.39 -5.13
N GLY A 57 13.03 9.86 -6.04
CA GLY A 57 12.87 8.53 -6.64
C GLY A 57 13.60 7.46 -5.85
N PHE A 58 13.27 6.21 -6.17
CA PHE A 58 13.90 5.02 -5.61
C PHE A 58 14.56 4.19 -6.70
N LYS A 59 15.46 3.31 -6.28
CA LYS A 59 16.00 2.24 -7.10
C LYS A 59 15.80 0.90 -6.41
N ALA A 60 15.51 -0.12 -7.20
CA ALA A 60 15.22 -1.46 -6.71
C ALA A 60 15.63 -2.54 -7.70
N HIS A 61 15.78 -3.77 -7.20
CA HIS A 61 16.03 -4.91 -8.07
C HIS A 61 14.87 -5.09 -9.06
N PRO A 62 15.13 -5.42 -10.34
CA PRO A 62 14.05 -5.63 -11.33
C PRO A 62 13.00 -6.65 -10.87
N THR A 63 13.41 -7.70 -10.15
CA THR A 63 12.48 -8.66 -9.55
C THR A 63 11.57 -8.04 -8.51
N THR A 64 12.09 -7.17 -7.62
CA THR A 64 11.26 -6.44 -6.64
C THR A 64 10.20 -5.59 -7.34
N ILE A 65 10.58 -4.89 -8.41
CA ILE A 65 9.67 -4.02 -9.17
C ILE A 65 8.53 -4.85 -9.81
N ARG A 66 8.85 -6.03 -10.36
CA ARG A 66 7.83 -6.94 -10.93
C ARG A 66 6.95 -7.58 -9.85
N ALA A 67 7.51 -7.86 -8.69
CA ALA A 67 6.81 -8.49 -7.58
C ALA A 67 5.82 -7.55 -6.91
N MET A 68 6.11 -6.25 -6.90
CA MET A 68 5.28 -5.23 -6.23
C MET A 68 3.96 -5.02 -6.97
N ARG A 69 2.87 -4.80 -6.22
CA ARG A 69 1.61 -4.29 -6.78
C ARG A 69 1.80 -2.86 -7.26
N LYS A 70 1.20 -2.51 -8.40
CA LYS A 70 1.38 -1.19 -9.04
C LYS A 70 0.63 -0.08 -8.30
N ASP A 71 -0.56 -0.41 -7.80
CA ASP A 71 -1.42 0.52 -7.07
C ASP A 71 -1.48 0.06 -5.62
N ILE A 72 -0.88 0.85 -4.73
CA ILE A 72 -0.83 0.58 -3.29
C ILE A 72 -1.65 1.66 -2.61
N PHE A 73 -2.67 1.25 -1.86
CA PHE A 73 -3.41 2.15 -1.00
C PHE A 73 -2.54 2.50 0.21
N VAL A 74 -2.17 3.77 0.31
CA VAL A 74 -1.50 4.32 1.49
C VAL A 74 -2.57 5.07 2.26
N GLY A 75 -2.93 4.58 3.44
CA GLY A 75 -3.76 5.40 4.31
C GLY A 75 -2.90 6.45 5.01
N SER A 76 -3.45 7.66 5.14
CA SER A 76 -2.77 8.79 5.78
C SER A 76 -2.64 8.55 7.29
N THR A 77 -1.42 8.66 7.83
CA THR A 77 -1.02 8.86 9.25
C THR A 77 -1.63 8.00 10.38
N GLU A 78 -2.71 7.26 10.15
CA GLU A 78 -3.30 6.33 11.12
C GLU A 78 -2.68 4.95 10.96
N VAL A 79 -2.55 4.24 12.07
CA VAL A 79 -1.73 3.04 12.20
C VAL A 79 -2.49 1.84 11.63
N PHE A 80 -2.18 1.47 10.38
CA PHE A 80 -2.71 0.26 9.71
C PHE A 80 -2.05 -1.05 10.17
N ALA A 81 -1.44 -1.07 11.36
CA ALA A 81 -0.82 -2.29 11.90
C ALA A 81 -1.83 -3.44 11.94
N ASP A 82 -3.11 -3.15 12.21
CA ASP A 82 -4.17 -4.15 12.26
C ASP A 82 -4.58 -4.69 10.88
N LEU A 83 -4.16 -4.03 9.80
CA LEU A 83 -4.41 -4.50 8.43
C LEU A 83 -3.29 -5.38 7.90
N GLU A 84 -2.13 -5.46 8.57
CA GLU A 84 -0.99 -6.21 8.05
C GLU A 84 -1.38 -7.67 7.81
N PHE A 85 -0.91 -8.23 6.68
CA PHE A 85 -1.15 -9.63 6.40
C PHE A 85 0.16 -10.37 6.10
N LEU A 86 0.88 -10.62 7.20
CA LEU A 86 2.19 -11.25 7.22
C LEU A 86 2.11 -12.75 6.94
N ILE A 87 2.90 -13.19 5.96
CA ILE A 87 3.09 -14.59 5.62
C ILE A 87 4.58 -14.93 5.59
N HIS A 88 4.91 -16.19 5.83
CA HIS A 88 6.23 -16.73 5.56
C HIS A 88 6.24 -17.42 4.20
N CYS A 89 7.13 -16.99 3.31
CA CYS A 89 7.27 -17.64 2.00
C CYS A 89 7.62 -19.12 2.17
N GLU A 90 6.87 -20.03 1.54
CA GLU A 90 7.14 -21.46 1.66
C GLU A 90 8.51 -21.86 1.07
N SER A 91 8.99 -21.13 0.06
CA SER A 91 10.25 -21.41 -0.63
C SER A 91 11.47 -20.85 0.12
N CYS A 92 11.54 -19.53 0.32
CA CYS A 92 12.73 -18.88 0.90
C CYS A 92 12.59 -18.53 2.38
N LYS A 93 11.44 -18.82 3.01
CA LYS A 93 11.13 -18.58 4.43
C LYS A 93 11.17 -17.11 4.87
N SER A 94 11.36 -16.16 3.95
CA SER A 94 11.25 -14.74 4.23
C SER A 94 9.84 -14.39 4.68
N GLU A 95 9.74 -13.58 5.74
CA GLU A 95 8.50 -12.94 6.15
C GLU A 95 8.19 -11.75 5.24
N LEU A 96 6.93 -11.60 4.86
CA LEU A 96 6.47 -10.52 4.00
C LEU A 96 4.99 -10.24 4.20
N ASP A 97 4.61 -8.97 4.12
CA ASP A 97 3.22 -8.57 4.05
C ASP A 97 2.70 -8.74 2.63
N VAL A 98 1.81 -9.71 2.41
CA VAL A 98 1.31 -10.08 1.09
C VAL A 98 0.47 -8.98 0.43
N GLN A 99 0.04 -7.97 1.19
CA GLN A 99 -0.72 -6.84 0.68
C GLN A 99 0.02 -6.05 -0.40
N PHE A 100 1.36 -6.03 -0.35
CA PHE A 100 2.19 -5.23 -1.27
C PHE A 100 2.70 -6.02 -2.48
N TRP A 101 2.50 -7.34 -2.52
CA TRP A 101 3.19 -8.21 -3.48
C TRP A 101 2.22 -9.10 -4.29
N HIS A 102 2.61 -9.40 -5.53
CA HIS A 102 1.99 -10.41 -6.40
C HIS A 102 2.62 -11.79 -6.21
N PHE A 103 3.93 -11.82 -5.92
CA PHE A 103 4.72 -13.02 -5.64
C PHE A 103 5.91 -12.65 -4.75
N CYS A 104 6.64 -13.64 -4.23
CA CYS A 104 7.74 -13.39 -3.31
C CYS A 104 8.86 -12.56 -4.00
N PRO A 105 9.19 -11.36 -3.52
CA PRO A 105 10.20 -10.51 -4.16
C PRO A 105 11.62 -11.08 -4.04
N PHE A 106 11.85 -12.04 -3.15
CA PHE A 106 13.15 -12.63 -2.89
C PHE A 106 13.47 -13.85 -3.76
N CYS A 107 12.48 -14.69 -4.05
CA CYS A 107 12.68 -15.96 -4.75
C CYS A 107 11.71 -16.22 -5.91
N GLU A 108 10.83 -15.26 -6.23
CA GLU A 108 9.86 -15.33 -7.33
C GLU A 108 8.77 -16.41 -7.15
N ALA A 109 8.72 -17.07 -5.99
CA ALA A 109 7.67 -18.04 -5.67
C ALA A 109 6.29 -17.39 -5.60
N THR A 110 5.30 -18.01 -6.25
CA THR A 110 3.89 -17.62 -6.20
C THR A 110 3.29 -17.95 -4.83
N PHE A 111 2.43 -17.06 -4.31
CA PHE A 111 1.71 -17.32 -3.07
C PHE A 111 0.60 -18.35 -3.30
N THR A 112 0.57 -19.41 -2.49
CA THR A 112 -0.50 -20.41 -2.57
C THR A 112 -1.70 -19.94 -1.74
N LYS A 113 -2.92 -20.39 -2.10
CA LYS A 113 -4.15 -20.05 -1.35
C LYS A 113 -4.10 -20.47 0.12
N LYS A 114 -3.23 -21.41 0.50
CA LYS A 114 -3.05 -21.84 1.90
C LYS A 114 -2.31 -20.79 2.73
N CYS A 115 -1.49 -19.95 2.10
CA CYS A 115 -0.76 -18.86 2.76
C CYS A 115 -1.66 -17.65 3.02
N VAL A 116 -2.81 -17.55 2.35
CA VAL A 116 -3.77 -16.44 2.47
C VAL A 116 -4.96 -16.92 3.31
N LYS A 117 -4.85 -16.83 4.64
CA LYS A 117 -5.95 -16.99 5.60
C LYS A 117 -6.84 -15.76 5.65
#